data_AF-A0A6J5EDL5-F1
#
_entry.id   AF-A0A6J5EDL5-F1
#
_cell.length_a   1.000
_cell.length_b   1.000
_cell.length_c   1.000
_cell.angle_alpha   90.00
_cell.angle_beta   90.00
_cell.angle_gamma   90.00
#
_symmetry.space_group_name_H-M   'P 1'
#
loop_
_entity.id
_entity.type
_entity.pdbx_description
1 polymer ?
#
loop_
_entity_poly.entity_id
_entity_poly.type
_entity_poly.pdbx_seq_one_letter_code
_entity_poly.pdbx_strand_id
1 'polypeptide(L)'
;MSNSALPACEPVWIVQLHDHEWYDHVRLKRVFSTDGTRHEVVLVDARKLLLCADRDDTDYVLRPVQEWHSGKMRGIREFLDPQNARVPDMPYVTVTSRRAAGLIGWLGLEHEGVVTFRNGQHRARYLASAGARWFPVEVHEREAALLRQYCGAPDDARTALRPCIVAAPGADSHADDDDHNDDRSDDRGDQDVPVKRGAGAHTPGAPRKGL
;
A
#
# COMPACT_ATOMS: atom_id res chain seq x y z
N MET A 1 25.96 -24.94 14.37
CA MET A 1 25.37 -24.95 13.02
C MET A 1 24.58 -23.66 12.89
N SER A 2 25.22 -22.61 12.39
CA SER A 2 24.60 -21.30 12.22
C SER A 2 23.66 -21.37 11.02
N ASN A 3 22.36 -21.20 11.27
CA ASN A 3 21.36 -21.13 10.23
C ASN A 3 21.43 -19.72 9.64
N SER A 4 22.31 -19.51 8.66
CA SER A 4 22.35 -18.28 7.87
C SER A 4 21.05 -18.21 7.07
N ALA A 5 20.03 -17.57 7.63
CA ALA A 5 18.83 -17.23 6.91
C ALA A 5 19.22 -16.32 5.75
N LEU A 6 19.04 -16.79 4.52
CA LEU A 6 19.16 -15.94 3.34
C LEU A 6 18.28 -14.70 3.54
N PRO A 7 18.70 -13.52 3.04
CA PRO A 7 17.87 -12.32 3.11
C PRO A 7 16.50 -12.65 2.54
N ALA A 8 15.45 -12.44 3.34
CA ALA A 8 14.09 -12.70 2.92
C ALA A 8 13.77 -11.79 1.72
N CYS A 9 13.77 -12.37 0.54
CA CYS A 9 13.49 -11.67 -0.69
C CYS A 9 11.97 -11.59 -0.82
N GLU A 10 11.39 -10.39 -0.65
CA GLU A 10 9.95 -10.22 -0.72
C GLU A 10 9.50 -9.98 -2.18
N PRO A 11 8.43 -10.66 -2.65
CA PRO A 11 7.90 -10.39 -3.97
C PRO A 11 7.27 -9.00 -4.02
N VAL A 12 7.62 -8.24 -5.06
CA VAL A 12 7.10 -6.90 -5.34
C VAL A 12 6.44 -6.90 -6.72
N TRP A 13 5.27 -6.27 -6.82
CA TRP A 13 4.54 -6.08 -8.07
C TRP A 13 4.68 -4.64 -8.56
N ILE A 14 4.94 -4.49 -9.85
CA ILE A 14 5.07 -3.19 -10.51
C ILE A 14 3.78 -2.88 -11.27
N VAL A 15 2.91 -2.05 -10.73
CA VAL A 15 1.63 -1.65 -11.33
C VAL A 15 1.82 -0.43 -12.22
N GLN A 16 1.52 -0.54 -13.51
CA GLN A 16 1.61 0.56 -14.47
C GLN A 16 0.46 1.56 -14.33
N LEU A 17 0.76 2.85 -14.42
CA LEU A 17 -0.16 3.98 -14.37
C LEU A 17 -0.09 4.75 -15.68
N HIS A 18 -1.15 4.69 -16.48
CA HIS A 18 -1.16 5.27 -17.83
C HIS A 18 -1.55 6.75 -17.84
N ASP A 19 -2.22 7.22 -16.78
CA ASP A 19 -2.84 8.55 -16.72
C ASP A 19 -2.29 9.38 -15.54
N HIS A 20 -1.04 9.13 -15.14
CA HIS A 20 -0.43 9.73 -13.95
C HIS A 20 0.78 10.61 -14.29
N GLU A 21 0.74 11.88 -13.87
CA GLU A 21 1.69 12.91 -14.30
C GLU A 21 3.08 12.76 -13.69
N TRP A 22 3.18 12.26 -12.45
CA TRP A 22 4.43 12.31 -11.67
C TRP A 22 5.30 11.05 -11.79
N TYR A 23 4.68 9.92 -12.09
CA TYR A 23 5.36 8.62 -12.21
C TYR A 23 4.45 7.65 -12.98
N ASP A 24 5.07 6.71 -13.67
CA ASP A 24 4.43 5.75 -14.58
C ASP A 24 4.10 4.40 -13.91
N HIS A 25 4.55 4.17 -12.68
CA HIS A 25 4.28 2.92 -11.96
C HIS A 25 4.27 3.08 -10.44
N VAL A 26 3.71 2.06 -9.78
CA VAL A 26 3.69 1.89 -8.32
C VAL A 26 4.23 0.52 -7.96
N ARG A 27 4.95 0.44 -6.85
CA ARG A 27 5.40 -0.83 -6.26
C ARG A 27 4.41 -1.28 -5.19
N LEU A 28 3.96 -2.53 -5.24
CA LEU A 28 3.10 -3.14 -4.22
C LEU A 28 3.72 -4.41 -3.69
N LYS A 29 3.49 -4.71 -2.41
CA LYS A 29 3.88 -5.98 -1.80
C LYS A 29 2.73 -6.67 -1.08
N ARG A 30 2.96 -7.92 -0.68
CA ARG A 30 2.00 -8.73 0.07
C ARG A 30 1.72 -8.13 1.45
N VAL A 31 0.46 -8.20 1.89
CA VAL A 31 0.09 -7.91 3.29
C VAL A 31 0.47 -9.12 4.14
N PHE A 32 0.16 -10.32 3.64
CA PHE A 32 0.39 -11.59 4.32
C PHE A 32 1.59 -12.34 3.69
N SER A 33 2.77 -12.17 4.29
CA SER A 33 4.05 -12.70 3.81
C SER A 33 4.56 -13.93 4.58
N THR A 34 3.91 -14.29 5.70
CA THR A 34 4.33 -15.39 6.57
C THR A 34 3.65 -16.70 6.21
N ASP A 35 4.41 -17.80 6.26
CA ASP A 35 3.90 -19.17 6.11
C ASP A 35 2.73 -19.42 7.07
N GLY A 36 1.64 -19.98 6.55
CA GLY A 36 0.41 -20.28 7.32
C GLY A 36 -0.74 -19.27 7.13
N THR A 37 -0.50 -18.15 6.45
CA THR A 37 -1.58 -17.26 6.02
C THR A 37 -2.30 -17.85 4.80
N ARG A 38 -3.60 -18.13 4.93
CA ARG A 38 -4.45 -18.70 3.86
C ARG A 38 -4.92 -17.63 2.88
N HIS A 39 -3.98 -16.85 2.37
CA HIS A 39 -4.26 -15.74 1.47
C HIS A 39 -3.51 -15.91 0.15
N GLU A 40 -4.23 -15.64 -0.93
CA GLU A 40 -3.71 -15.67 -2.29
C GLU A 40 -3.71 -14.28 -2.89
N VAL A 41 -2.74 -14.02 -3.75
CA VAL A 41 -2.73 -12.83 -4.62
C VAL A 41 -3.55 -13.15 -5.86
N VAL A 42 -4.57 -12.34 -6.11
CA VAL A 42 -5.35 -12.36 -7.35
C VAL A 42 -5.09 -11.08 -8.12
N LEU A 43 -4.75 -11.22 -9.40
CA LEU A 43 -4.68 -10.07 -10.29
C LEU A 43 -6.08 -9.70 -10.76
N VAL A 44 -6.50 -8.47 -10.48
CA VAL A 44 -7.86 -8.00 -10.74
C VAL A 44 -7.89 -6.89 -11.79
N ASP A 45 -8.99 -6.80 -12.51
CA ASP A 45 -9.39 -5.64 -13.29
C ASP A 45 -9.89 -4.54 -12.34
N ALA A 46 -9.23 -3.39 -12.39
CA ALA A 46 -9.49 -2.27 -11.49
C ALA A 46 -10.96 -1.81 -11.56
N ARG A 47 -11.52 -1.74 -12.78
CA ARG A 47 -12.90 -1.31 -12.98
C ARG A 47 -13.88 -2.35 -12.43
N LYS A 48 -13.68 -3.63 -12.72
CA LYS A 48 -14.56 -4.70 -12.18
C LYS A 48 -14.52 -4.75 -10.66
N LEU A 49 -13.33 -4.60 -10.07
CA LEU A 49 -13.16 -4.57 -8.61
C LEU A 49 -13.96 -3.43 -7.98
N LEU A 50 -13.81 -2.21 -8.49
CA LEU A 50 -14.52 -1.05 -7.95
C LEU A 50 -16.03 -1.15 -8.15
N LEU A 51 -16.50 -1.66 -9.28
CA LEU A 51 -17.93 -1.92 -9.49
C LEU A 51 -18.48 -2.95 -8.50
N CYS A 52 -17.74 -4.02 -8.20
CA CYS A 52 -18.16 -4.98 -7.17
C CYS A 52 -18.09 -4.39 -5.77
N ALA A 53 -17.18 -3.46 -5.51
CA ALA A 53 -17.07 -2.78 -4.22
C ALA A 53 -18.11 -1.69 -4.02
N ASP A 54 -18.54 -1.01 -5.08
CA ASP A 54 -19.61 -0.01 -5.02
C ASP A 54 -20.99 -0.65 -4.76
N ARG A 55 -21.13 -1.98 -4.89
CA ARG A 55 -22.32 -2.73 -4.47
C ARG A 55 -22.36 -3.02 -2.97
N ASP A 56 -21.23 -2.92 -2.29
CA ASP A 56 -21.17 -3.14 -0.84
C ASP A 56 -21.89 -1.99 -0.12
N ASP A 57 -23.06 -2.30 0.42
CA ASP A 57 -23.94 -1.38 1.14
C ASP A 57 -23.62 -1.32 2.64
N THR A 58 -22.61 -2.08 3.08
CA THR A 58 -22.28 -2.22 4.51
C THR A 58 -21.30 -1.16 5.01
N ASP A 59 -20.54 -0.49 4.13
CA ASP A 59 -19.46 0.42 4.55
C ASP A 59 -19.27 1.67 3.67
N TYR A 60 -18.68 2.69 4.31
CA TYR A 60 -18.35 4.04 3.82
C TYR A 60 -18.06 4.14 2.31
N VAL A 61 -19.01 4.75 1.58
CA VAL A 61 -18.85 5.08 0.16
C VAL A 61 -17.87 6.24 0.04
N LEU A 62 -16.65 5.94 -0.42
CA LEU A 62 -15.69 6.98 -0.77
C LEU A 62 -16.21 7.78 -1.96
N ARG A 63 -16.14 9.12 -1.84
CA ARG A 63 -16.36 10.01 -2.98
C ARG A 63 -15.39 9.70 -4.12
N PRO A 64 -15.74 10.03 -5.37
CA PRO A 64 -14.79 10.01 -6.48
C PRO A 64 -13.48 10.71 -6.13
N VAL A 65 -12.36 10.23 -6.67
CA VAL A 65 -11.01 10.74 -6.34
C VAL A 65 -10.89 12.23 -6.66
N GLN A 66 -11.58 12.70 -7.70
CA GLN A 66 -11.64 14.09 -8.14
C GLN A 66 -12.25 15.02 -7.09
N GLU A 67 -13.02 14.48 -6.15
CA GLU A 67 -13.66 15.23 -5.05
C GLU A 67 -12.90 15.11 -3.73
N TRP A 68 -11.74 14.45 -3.73
CA TRP A 68 -10.92 14.36 -2.54
C TRP A 68 -10.24 15.69 -2.26
N HIS A 69 -10.10 15.99 -0.97
CA HIS A 69 -9.34 17.17 -0.56
C HIS A 69 -7.88 17.05 -1.06
N SER A 70 -7.30 18.16 -1.52
CA SER A 70 -5.97 18.17 -2.14
C SER A 70 -4.89 17.57 -1.24
N GLY A 71 -4.95 17.81 0.06
CA GLY A 71 -4.05 17.21 1.05
C GLY A 71 -4.14 15.68 1.11
N LYS A 72 -5.34 15.10 0.94
CA LYS A 72 -5.54 13.64 0.90
C LYS A 72 -4.99 13.04 -0.40
N MET A 73 -5.27 13.68 -1.54
CA MET A 73 -4.71 13.29 -2.84
C MET A 73 -3.19 13.28 -2.80
N ARG A 74 -2.58 14.37 -2.33
CA ARG A 74 -1.12 14.48 -2.19
C ARG A 74 -0.55 13.39 -1.28
N GLY A 75 -1.17 13.16 -0.13
CA GLY A 75 -0.69 12.13 0.81
C GLY A 75 -0.75 10.72 0.24
N ILE A 76 -1.79 10.36 -0.54
CA ILE A 76 -1.85 9.07 -1.21
C ILE A 76 -0.81 8.96 -2.34
N ARG A 77 -0.62 10.03 -3.12
CA ARG A 77 0.41 10.08 -4.16
C ARG A 77 1.81 9.85 -3.59
N GLU A 78 2.19 10.60 -2.55
CA GLU A 78 3.50 10.47 -1.88
C GLU A 78 3.70 9.08 -1.26
N PHE A 79 2.61 8.49 -0.73
CA PHE A 79 2.64 7.13 -0.18
C PHE A 79 2.85 6.06 -1.26
N LEU A 80 2.36 6.28 -2.48
CA LEU A 80 2.46 5.34 -3.60
C LEU A 80 3.67 5.60 -4.50
N ASP A 81 4.43 6.66 -4.25
CA ASP A 81 5.59 7.04 -5.04
C ASP A 81 6.58 5.87 -5.12
N PRO A 82 6.99 5.42 -6.33
CA PRO A 82 7.92 4.31 -6.48
C PRO A 82 9.30 4.61 -5.87
N GLN A 83 9.67 5.86 -5.60
CA GLN A 83 10.91 6.23 -4.91
C GLN A 83 10.78 6.18 -3.38
N ASN A 84 9.59 5.95 -2.84
CA ASN A 84 9.40 5.80 -1.40
C ASN A 84 10.16 4.57 -0.88
N ALA A 85 10.94 4.73 0.19
CA ALA A 85 11.70 3.63 0.78
C ALA A 85 10.79 2.47 1.24
N ARG A 86 9.57 2.80 1.70
CA ARG A 86 8.59 1.81 2.12
C ARG A 86 7.67 1.42 0.97
N VAL A 87 7.78 0.17 0.51
CA VAL A 87 6.83 -0.40 -0.45
C VAL A 87 5.46 -0.57 0.22
N PRO A 88 4.38 0.02 -0.32
CA PRO A 88 3.05 -0.09 0.25
C PRO A 88 2.44 -1.49 0.04
N ASP A 89 1.66 -1.94 1.01
CA ASP A 89 0.95 -3.21 0.88
C ASP A 89 -0.22 -3.09 -0.11
N MET A 90 -0.40 -4.15 -0.90
CA MET A 90 -1.51 -4.28 -1.84
C MET A 90 -2.86 -4.26 -1.11
N PRO A 91 -3.97 -3.95 -1.81
CA PRO A 91 -5.29 -4.01 -1.20
C PRO A 91 -5.62 -5.43 -0.71
N TYR A 92 -6.34 -5.52 0.41
CA TYR A 92 -6.86 -6.78 0.95
C TYR A 92 -8.38 -6.69 1.01
N VAL A 93 -9.05 -7.67 0.41
CA VAL A 93 -10.51 -7.69 0.26
C VAL A 93 -11.10 -9.03 0.69
N THR A 94 -12.40 -9.00 0.95
CA THR A 94 -13.25 -10.19 0.96
C THR A 94 -14.25 -10.11 -0.19
N VAL A 95 -14.72 -11.25 -0.68
CA VAL A 95 -15.74 -11.29 -1.74
C VAL A 95 -16.87 -12.25 -1.40
N THR A 96 -18.09 -11.84 -1.70
CA THR A 96 -19.29 -12.67 -1.61
C THR A 96 -20.09 -12.57 -2.91
N SER A 97 -21.03 -13.48 -3.12
CA SER A 97 -22.03 -13.36 -4.18
C SER A 97 -23.42 -13.30 -3.56
N ARG A 98 -24.25 -12.37 -4.03
CA ARG A 98 -25.66 -12.30 -3.64
C ARG A 98 -26.55 -12.19 -4.87
N ARG A 99 -27.84 -12.41 -4.69
CA ARG A 99 -28.84 -12.22 -5.75
C ARG A 99 -28.98 -10.72 -6.02
N ALA A 100 -28.95 -10.32 -7.29
CA ALA A 100 -29.06 -8.92 -7.66
C ALA A 100 -30.40 -8.32 -7.16
N ALA A 101 -30.37 -7.08 -6.66
CA ALA A 101 -31.59 -6.37 -6.29
C ALA A 101 -32.29 -5.83 -7.55
N GLY A 102 -33.54 -6.20 -7.79
CA GLY A 102 -34.35 -5.68 -8.90
C GLY A 102 -35.33 -6.69 -9.50
N LEU A 103 -36.17 -6.23 -10.44
CA LEU A 103 -37.19 -7.06 -11.09
C LEU A 103 -36.60 -8.26 -11.85
N ILE A 104 -35.37 -8.13 -12.37
CA ILE A 104 -34.61 -9.23 -13.01
C ILE A 104 -34.05 -10.20 -11.97
N GLY A 105 -33.59 -9.68 -10.83
CA GLY A 105 -33.20 -10.48 -9.67
C GLY A 105 -34.35 -11.30 -9.10
N TRP A 106 -35.60 -10.80 -9.17
CA TRP A 106 -36.79 -11.55 -8.74
C TRP A 106 -37.00 -12.84 -9.55
N LEU A 107 -36.66 -12.85 -10.84
CA LEU A 107 -36.68 -14.05 -11.70
C LEU A 107 -35.54 -15.05 -11.43
N GLY A 108 -34.55 -14.69 -10.61
CA GLY A 108 -33.57 -15.61 -10.03
C GLY A 108 -32.42 -16.06 -10.89
N LEU A 109 -32.11 -15.28 -11.92
CA LEU A 109 -31.09 -15.63 -12.91
C LEU A 109 -29.81 -14.80 -12.79
N GLU A 110 -29.74 -13.81 -11.90
CA GLU A 110 -28.57 -12.93 -11.80
C GLU A 110 -28.00 -12.89 -10.37
N HIS A 111 -26.78 -13.42 -10.22
CA HIS A 111 -25.94 -13.26 -9.04
C HIS A 111 -24.91 -12.18 -9.32
N GLU A 112 -24.72 -11.28 -8.36
CA GLU A 112 -23.70 -10.24 -8.42
C GLU A 112 -22.61 -10.51 -7.38
N GLY A 113 -21.36 -10.23 -7.76
CA GLY A 113 -20.23 -10.21 -6.84
C GLY A 113 -20.21 -8.90 -6.04
N VAL A 114 -19.99 -9.02 -4.74
CA VAL A 114 -19.83 -7.91 -3.81
C VAL A 114 -18.45 -8.02 -3.16
N VAL A 115 -17.67 -6.94 -3.21
CA VAL A 115 -16.31 -6.89 -2.68
C VAL A 115 -16.24 -5.91 -1.53
N THR A 116 -15.76 -6.36 -0.37
CA THR A 116 -15.55 -5.49 0.79
C THR A 116 -14.05 -5.27 0.99
N PHE A 117 -13.62 -4.02 1.05
CA PHE A 117 -12.23 -3.70 1.36
C PHE A 117 -11.97 -3.84 2.86
N ARG A 118 -11.03 -4.70 3.23
CA ARG A 118 -10.51 -4.80 4.60
C ARG A 118 -9.33 -3.86 4.82
N ASN A 119 -8.60 -3.54 3.74
CA ASN A 119 -7.56 -2.51 3.68
C ASN A 119 -7.39 -2.01 2.24
N GLY A 120 -6.89 -0.78 2.08
CA GLY A 120 -6.41 -0.28 0.79
C GLY A 120 -7.47 0.30 -0.14
N GLN A 121 -8.70 0.54 0.32
CA GLN A 121 -9.80 1.12 -0.50
C GLN A 121 -9.39 2.44 -1.18
N HIS A 122 -8.79 3.38 -0.43
CA HIS A 122 -8.28 4.64 -0.97
C HIS A 122 -7.20 4.41 -2.04
N ARG A 123 -6.30 3.44 -1.83
CA ARG A 123 -5.22 3.17 -2.79
C ARG A 123 -5.79 2.56 -4.07
N ALA A 124 -6.70 1.59 -3.95
CA ALA A 124 -7.36 0.97 -5.10
C ALA A 124 -8.10 2.01 -5.97
N ARG A 125 -8.87 2.92 -5.34
CA ARG A 125 -9.53 4.01 -6.08
C ARG A 125 -8.54 4.98 -6.72
N TYR A 126 -7.48 5.35 -6.02
CA TYR A 126 -6.42 6.21 -6.56
C TYR A 126 -5.73 5.56 -7.76
N LEU A 127 -5.30 4.29 -7.63
CA LEU A 127 -4.66 3.53 -8.71
C LEU A 127 -5.55 3.49 -9.95
N ALA A 128 -6.84 3.17 -9.80
CA ALA A 128 -7.78 3.18 -10.91
C ALA A 128 -7.92 4.58 -11.55
N SER A 129 -8.01 5.63 -10.74
CA SER A 129 -8.09 7.01 -11.26
C SER A 129 -6.81 7.48 -11.95
N ALA A 130 -5.67 6.88 -11.60
CA ALA A 130 -4.35 7.15 -12.18
C ALA A 130 -4.05 6.27 -13.42
N GLY A 131 -5.04 5.53 -13.93
CA GLY A 131 -4.92 4.73 -15.14
C GLY A 131 -4.37 3.32 -14.92
N ALA A 132 -4.37 2.81 -13.68
CA ALA A 132 -4.08 1.39 -13.43
C ALA A 132 -5.24 0.53 -13.97
N ARG A 133 -4.98 -0.27 -15.00
CA ARG A 133 -5.96 -1.21 -15.54
C ARG A 133 -6.11 -2.44 -14.66
N TRP A 134 -4.99 -2.92 -14.13
CA TRP A 134 -4.90 -4.13 -13.34
C TRP A 134 -3.94 -3.94 -12.18
N PHE A 135 -4.21 -4.57 -11.05
CA PHE A 135 -3.27 -4.60 -9.92
C PHE A 135 -3.50 -5.85 -9.05
N PRO A 136 -2.48 -6.29 -8.29
CA PRO A 136 -2.64 -7.40 -7.36
C PRO A 136 -3.50 -7.00 -6.16
N VAL A 137 -4.34 -7.93 -5.71
CA VAL A 137 -5.16 -7.83 -4.51
C VAL A 137 -5.04 -9.12 -3.74
N GLU A 138 -4.94 -9.04 -2.42
CA GLU A 138 -4.99 -10.19 -1.54
C GLU A 138 -6.41 -10.53 -1.12
N VAL A 139 -6.68 -11.83 -1.03
CA VAL A 139 -7.97 -12.41 -0.64
C VAL A 139 -7.74 -13.75 0.03
N HIS A 140 -8.67 -14.20 0.86
CA HIS A 140 -8.60 -15.53 1.45
C HIS A 140 -8.68 -16.62 0.36
N GLU A 141 -7.93 -17.72 0.49
CA GLU A 141 -7.82 -18.81 -0.52
C GLU A 141 -9.19 -19.34 -0.98
N ARG A 142 -10.13 -19.48 -0.04
CA ARG A 142 -11.49 -19.98 -0.29
C ARG A 142 -12.34 -19.04 -1.15
N GLU A 143 -12.01 -17.75 -1.15
CA GLU A 143 -12.71 -16.70 -1.87
C GLU A 143 -12.01 -16.34 -3.19
N ALA A 144 -10.78 -16.82 -3.40
CA ALA A 144 -9.95 -16.46 -4.54
C ALA A 144 -10.57 -16.84 -5.89
N ALA A 145 -11.24 -18.00 -5.98
CA ALA A 145 -11.95 -18.42 -7.19
C ALA A 145 -13.11 -17.46 -7.53
N LEU A 146 -13.86 -17.03 -6.51
CA LEU A 146 -14.98 -16.10 -6.67
C LEU A 146 -14.48 -14.71 -7.08
N LEU A 147 -13.37 -14.24 -6.48
CA LEU A 147 -12.76 -12.97 -6.85
C LEU A 147 -12.27 -13.00 -8.31
N ARG A 148 -11.64 -14.10 -8.75
CA ARG A 148 -11.23 -14.28 -10.15
C ARG A 148 -12.44 -14.27 -11.09
N GLN A 149 -13.55 -14.90 -10.71
CA GLN A 149 -14.76 -14.93 -11.52
C GLN A 149 -15.33 -13.52 -11.78
N TYR A 150 -15.47 -12.71 -10.73
CA TYR A 150 -16.11 -11.39 -10.87
C TYR A 150 -15.14 -10.27 -11.24
N CYS A 151 -13.92 -10.32 -10.71
CA CYS A 151 -12.95 -9.22 -10.78
C CYS A 151 -11.66 -9.61 -11.50
N GLY A 152 -11.48 -10.85 -11.97
CA GLY A 152 -10.25 -11.31 -12.58
C GLY A 152 -9.81 -10.45 -13.76
N ALA A 153 -8.52 -10.13 -13.78
CA ALA A 153 -7.86 -9.55 -14.94
C ALA A 153 -7.79 -10.58 -16.09
N PRO A 154 -7.79 -10.12 -17.35
CA PRO A 154 -7.56 -10.99 -18.50
C PRO A 154 -6.15 -11.62 -18.48
N ASP A 155 -5.93 -12.68 -19.28
CA ASP A 155 -4.70 -13.48 -19.18
C ASP A 155 -3.42 -12.75 -19.60
N ASP A 156 -3.52 -11.76 -20.50
CA ASP A 156 -2.44 -10.86 -20.88
C ASP A 156 -1.90 -10.03 -19.69
N ALA A 157 -2.75 -9.75 -18.70
CA ALA A 157 -2.37 -9.06 -17.48
C ALA A 157 -1.36 -9.85 -16.63
N ARG A 158 -1.41 -11.18 -16.65
CA ARG A 158 -0.49 -12.05 -15.89
C ARG A 158 0.94 -11.99 -16.42
N THR A 159 1.11 -11.66 -17.70
CA THR A 159 2.42 -11.45 -18.30
C THR A 159 2.98 -10.08 -17.93
N ALA A 160 2.11 -9.06 -17.88
CA ALA A 160 2.49 -7.69 -17.56
C ALA A 160 2.83 -7.46 -16.08
N LEU A 161 2.19 -8.17 -15.15
CA LEU A 161 2.27 -7.91 -13.70
C LEU A 161 2.87 -9.06 -12.91
N ARG A 162 3.98 -9.61 -13.39
CA ARG A 162 4.73 -10.64 -12.66
C ARG A 162 5.45 -10.03 -11.45
N PRO A 163 5.45 -10.71 -10.29
CA PRO A 163 6.25 -10.26 -9.17
C PRO A 163 7.74 -10.32 -9.54
N CYS A 164 8.46 -9.25 -9.24
CA CYS A 164 9.91 -9.26 -9.16
C CYS A 164 10.34 -9.57 -7.73
N ILE A 165 11.50 -10.20 -7.59
CA ILE A 165 12.07 -10.56 -6.30
C ILE A 165 13.02 -9.42 -5.91
N VAL A 166 12.76 -8.78 -4.76
CA VAL A 166 13.61 -7.68 -4.25
C VAL A 166 14.18 -8.08 -2.89
N ALA A 167 15.49 -7.91 -2.72
CA ALA A 167 16.15 -8.14 -1.45
C ALA A 167 15.59 -7.17 -0.40
N ALA A 168 15.19 -7.70 0.77
CA ALA A 168 14.75 -6.84 1.86
C ALA A 168 15.88 -5.85 2.22
N PRO A 169 15.58 -4.55 2.38
CA PRO A 169 16.58 -3.58 2.81
C PRO A 169 17.04 -3.94 4.24
N GLY A 170 18.32 -4.32 4.40
CA GLY A 170 18.92 -4.65 5.69
C GLY A 170 19.99 -5.74 5.72
N ALA A 171 20.53 -6.19 4.58
CA ALA A 171 21.58 -7.21 4.53
C ALA A 171 22.91 -6.68 3.97
N ASP A 172 23.24 -5.42 4.24
CA ASP A 172 24.57 -4.90 3.95
C ASP A 172 25.49 -5.37 5.08
N SER A 173 26.20 -6.46 4.82
CA SER A 173 27.32 -6.94 5.62
C SER A 173 28.36 -5.83 5.75
N HIS A 174 28.62 -5.40 6.99
CA HIS A 174 29.92 -4.85 7.36
C HIS A 174 30.96 -5.92 7.02
N ALA A 175 31.61 -5.76 5.88
CA ALA A 175 32.89 -6.37 5.61
C ALA A 175 33.93 -5.40 6.15
N ASP A 176 34.66 -5.90 7.14
CA ASP A 176 35.91 -5.34 7.63
C ASP A 176 36.90 -5.23 6.45
N ASP A 177 37.41 -4.02 6.22
CA ASP A 177 38.70 -3.79 5.58
C ASP A 177 39.54 -2.98 6.57
N ASP A 178 40.38 -3.71 7.32
CA ASP A 178 41.58 -3.20 7.94
C ASP A 178 42.56 -2.75 6.83
N ASP A 179 43.06 -1.51 6.86
CA ASP A 179 44.52 -1.29 6.94
C ASP A 179 44.93 0.16 7.24
N HIS A 180 46.11 0.25 7.87
CA HIS A 180 46.84 1.41 8.38
C HIS A 180 47.06 2.59 7.41
N ASN A 181 47.11 3.82 7.96
CA ASN A 181 48.30 4.66 7.78
C ASN A 181 48.51 5.69 8.90
N ASP A 182 49.79 5.89 9.21
CA ASP A 182 50.43 6.68 10.24
C ASP A 182 50.52 8.20 9.94
N ASP A 183 50.79 8.95 11.02
CA ASP A 183 51.65 10.15 11.14
C ASP A 183 51.07 11.58 11.01
N ARG A 184 51.55 12.39 11.97
CA ARG A 184 51.76 13.85 12.05
C ARG A 184 50.65 14.85 12.46
N SER A 185 50.76 15.24 13.73
CA SER A 185 51.16 16.58 14.24
C SER A 185 50.32 17.84 14.00
N ASP A 186 50.20 18.59 15.11
CA ASP A 186 50.03 20.05 15.26
C ASP A 186 48.66 20.64 14.85
N ASP A 187 48.08 21.66 15.48
CA ASP A 187 48.36 22.54 16.62
C ASP A 187 47.07 23.36 16.83
N ARG A 188 46.77 23.74 18.08
CA ARG A 188 45.92 24.87 18.55
C ARG A 188 44.56 25.19 17.89
N GLY A 189 43.54 25.30 18.76
CA GLY A 189 42.32 26.03 18.41
C GLY A 189 41.25 26.00 19.50
N ASP A 190 41.59 26.54 20.67
CA ASP A 190 40.65 26.91 21.74
C ASP A 190 39.58 27.89 21.22
N GLN A 191 38.30 27.57 21.46
CA GLN A 191 37.30 28.54 21.93
C GLN A 191 35.97 27.90 22.35
N ASP A 192 35.76 27.99 23.66
CA ASP A 192 34.49 27.91 24.40
C ASP A 192 33.34 28.71 23.76
N VAL A 193 32.12 28.13 23.74
CA VAL A 193 30.90 28.71 24.37
C VAL A 193 29.84 27.61 24.60
N PRO A 194 29.40 27.35 25.85
CA PRO A 194 28.13 26.67 26.11
C PRO A 194 27.07 27.65 26.66
N VAL A 195 25.99 27.87 25.91
CA VAL A 195 24.77 28.52 26.44
C VAL A 195 23.90 27.48 27.14
N LYS A 196 23.87 27.56 28.47
CA LYS A 196 22.96 26.81 29.35
C LYS A 196 21.59 27.48 29.45
N ARG A 197 20.57 26.61 29.49
CA ARG A 197 19.16 26.88 29.80
C ARG A 197 18.93 27.34 31.25
N GLY A 198 17.89 28.15 31.45
CA GLY A 198 17.09 28.27 32.69
C GLY A 198 15.78 28.98 32.32
N ALA A 199 14.63 28.31 32.25
CA ALA A 199 13.74 27.86 33.33
C ALA A 199 13.12 29.02 34.13
N GLY A 200 11.83 29.26 33.93
CA GLY A 200 11.02 30.19 34.72
C GLY A 200 9.55 30.12 34.31
N ALA A 201 8.77 29.37 35.09
CA ALA A 201 7.37 29.04 34.86
C ALA A 201 6.42 30.24 35.10
N HIS A 202 5.34 30.33 34.32
CA HIS A 202 4.08 30.93 34.78
C HIS A 202 2.86 30.42 33.97
N THR A 203 2.03 29.63 34.64
CA THR A 203 0.58 29.43 34.41
C THR A 203 -0.09 29.62 35.80
N PRO A 204 -1.40 29.85 35.96
CA PRO A 204 -2.51 29.60 35.02
C PRO A 204 -3.59 30.71 34.92
N GLY A 205 -4.48 30.60 33.93
CA GLY A 205 -5.72 31.38 33.86
C GLY A 205 -6.74 30.72 32.92
N ALA A 206 -7.70 30.00 33.52
CA ALA A 206 -8.79 29.31 32.83
C ALA A 206 -9.91 30.27 32.35
N PRO A 207 -10.74 29.88 31.36
CA PRO A 207 -11.66 30.77 30.66
C PRO A 207 -12.98 31.03 31.40
N ARG A 208 -13.50 32.26 31.25
CA ARG A 208 -14.87 32.64 31.67
C ARG A 208 -15.90 32.07 30.69
N LYS A 209 -16.90 31.38 31.25
CA LYS A 209 -18.15 31.00 30.58
C LYS A 209 -18.97 32.26 30.29
N GLY A 210 -19.41 32.42 29.05
CA GLY A 210 -20.45 33.37 28.66
C GLY A 210 -21.84 32.83 28.99
N LEU A 211 -22.73 33.77 29.31
CA LEU A 211 -24.18 33.62 29.30
C LEU A 211 -24.67 33.90 27.87
#